data_AF-A0A257VWK0-F1
#
_entry.id   AF-A0A257VWK0-F1
#
_cell.length_a   1.000
_cell.length_b   1.000
_cell.length_c   1.000
_cell.angle_alpha   90.00
_cell.angle_beta   90.00
_cell.angle_gamma   90.00
#
_symmetry.space_group_name_H-M   'P 1'
#
loop_
_entity.id
_entity.type
_entity.pdbx_description
1 polymer ?
#
loop_
_entity_poly.entity_id
_entity_poly.type
_entity_poly.pdbx_seq_one_letter_code
_entity_poly.pdbx_strand_id
1 'polypeptide(L)'
;IHAIQIPVIVQDASGYVGKPMPIAMQAKLLAEFGPERVQYKPEASPIGPKLSELRDATQGRARVFEGTGGIALVDSFKRGVVGTMPGADLIRGLVPLWNALKSGDTEKADRIHGPLSALISMQTSLDGFLAVEKHLLVRQGIFKNTLIRGPVGFKLDEETKLEVERQFDRMLAATL
;
A
#
# COMPACT_ATOMS: atom_id res chain seq x y z
N ILE A 1 7.51 -16.70 15.77
CA ILE A 1 8.26 -15.49 16.21
C ILE A 1 9.45 -15.84 17.10
N HIS A 2 9.33 -16.79 18.04
CA HIS A 2 10.43 -17.20 18.93
C HIS A 2 11.75 -17.63 18.26
N ALA A 3 11.73 -18.09 17.01
CA ALA A 3 12.92 -18.59 16.32
C ALA A 3 13.93 -17.51 15.92
N ILE A 4 13.57 -16.21 15.95
CA ILE A 4 14.42 -15.12 15.48
C ILE A 4 14.38 -13.93 16.43
N GLN A 5 15.36 -13.02 16.35
CA GLN A 5 15.42 -11.83 17.20
C GLN A 5 15.03 -10.51 16.51
N ILE A 6 14.91 -10.51 15.19
CA ILE A 6 14.49 -9.33 14.42
C ILE A 6 12.96 -9.13 14.48
N PRO A 7 12.47 -7.90 14.27
CA PRO A 7 11.03 -7.63 14.15
C PRO A 7 10.39 -8.41 13.00
N VAL A 8 9.09 -8.69 13.13
CA VAL A 8 8.26 -9.27 12.08
C VAL A 8 7.09 -8.36 11.72
N ILE A 9 6.62 -8.48 10.49
CA ILE A 9 5.38 -7.86 10.03
C ILE A 9 4.34 -8.97 9.82
N VAL A 10 3.20 -8.85 10.49
CA VAL A 10 2.02 -9.66 10.22
C VAL A 10 1.30 -9.03 9.04
N GLN A 11 1.34 -9.71 7.89
CA GLN A 11 0.64 -9.27 6.69
C GLN A 11 -0.71 -9.99 6.59
N ASP A 12 -1.80 -9.23 6.62
CA ASP A 12 -3.13 -9.73 6.27
C ASP A 12 -3.44 -9.34 4.82
N ALA A 13 -3.02 -10.20 3.90
CA ALA A 13 -3.18 -10.01 2.45
C ALA A 13 -4.57 -10.40 1.92
N SER A 14 -5.58 -10.53 2.78
CA SER A 14 -6.89 -11.06 2.38
C SER A 14 -7.67 -10.20 1.39
N GLY A 15 -7.26 -8.95 1.15
CA GLY A 15 -7.81 -8.12 0.08
C GLY A 15 -7.60 -8.72 -1.31
N TYR A 16 -6.61 -9.61 -1.47
CA TYR A 16 -6.31 -10.28 -2.73
C TYR A 16 -5.99 -11.78 -2.57
N VAL A 17 -5.76 -12.29 -1.36
CA VAL A 17 -5.48 -13.73 -1.10
C VAL A 17 -6.13 -14.25 0.18
N GLY A 18 -7.01 -15.24 0.06
CA GLY A 18 -7.50 -16.01 1.20
C GLY A 18 -8.53 -15.27 2.07
N LYS A 19 -8.60 -15.64 3.35
CA LYS A 19 -9.58 -15.09 4.31
C LYS A 19 -8.92 -14.09 5.27
N PRO A 20 -9.64 -13.04 5.70
CA PRO A 20 -9.13 -12.07 6.67
C PRO A 20 -8.67 -12.73 7.98
N MET A 21 -7.59 -12.20 8.54
CA MET A 21 -7.09 -12.64 9.85
C MET A 21 -7.89 -11.96 10.97
N PRO A 22 -8.43 -12.71 11.94
CA PRO A 22 -9.20 -12.12 13.03
C PRO A 22 -8.40 -11.06 13.81
N ILE A 23 -9.00 -9.89 14.05
CA ILE A 23 -8.37 -8.79 14.80
C ILE A 23 -7.94 -9.24 16.19
N ALA A 24 -8.73 -10.08 16.85
CA ALA A 24 -8.38 -10.63 18.16
C ALA A 24 -7.08 -11.46 18.14
N MET A 25 -6.83 -12.19 17.05
CA MET A 25 -5.58 -12.95 16.87
C MET A 25 -4.41 -11.99 16.67
N GLN A 26 -4.58 -10.96 15.82
CA GLN A 26 -3.57 -9.93 15.58
C GLN A 26 -3.21 -9.19 16.88
N ALA A 27 -4.20 -8.79 17.68
CA ALA A 27 -4.00 -8.12 18.96
C ALA A 27 -3.32 -9.03 20.00
N LYS A 28 -3.64 -10.34 20.02
CA LYS A 28 -2.97 -11.32 20.87
C LYS A 28 -1.47 -11.40 20.58
N LEU A 29 -1.08 -11.39 19.30
CA LEU A 29 0.34 -11.37 18.91
C LEU A 29 1.04 -10.10 19.43
N LEU A 30 0.39 -8.93 19.38
CA LEU A 30 0.96 -7.71 19.94
C LEU A 30 1.13 -7.81 21.45
N ALA A 31 0.12 -8.34 22.15
CA ALA A 31 0.15 -8.48 23.60
C ALA A 31 1.29 -9.40 24.06
N GLU A 32 1.56 -10.47 23.30
CA GLU A 32 2.59 -11.45 23.62
C GLU A 32 4.01 -10.95 23.34
N PHE A 33 4.24 -10.28 22.20
CA PHE A 33 5.59 -9.94 21.74
C PHE A 33 5.95 -8.45 21.82
N GLY A 34 4.96 -7.57 21.90
CA GLY A 34 5.12 -6.12 21.93
C GLY A 34 5.33 -5.46 20.55
N PRO A 35 5.15 -4.13 20.47
CA PRO A 35 5.14 -3.36 19.21
C PRO A 35 6.49 -3.23 18.51
N GLU A 36 7.60 -3.47 19.23
CA GLU A 36 8.94 -3.52 18.63
C GLU A 36 9.17 -4.83 17.87
N ARG A 37 8.50 -5.91 18.30
CA ARG A 37 8.67 -7.26 17.74
C ARG A 37 7.64 -7.59 16.68
N VAL A 38 6.42 -7.07 16.82
CA VAL A 38 5.30 -7.36 15.91
C VAL A 38 4.70 -6.06 15.41
N GLN A 39 4.76 -5.91 14.08
CA GLN A 39 4.18 -4.80 13.32
C GLN A 39 3.18 -5.37 12.31
N TYR A 40 2.40 -4.51 11.66
CA TYR A 40 1.25 -4.97 10.86
C TYR A 40 1.20 -4.32 9.50
N LYS A 41 0.83 -5.11 8.49
CA LYS A 41 0.41 -4.66 7.16
C LYS A 41 -0.97 -5.25 6.87
N PRO A 42 -2.07 -4.66 7.41
CA PRO A 42 -3.41 -5.16 7.20
C PRO A 42 -3.97 -4.65 5.87
N GLU A 43 -4.47 -5.57 5.05
CA GLU A 43 -5.01 -5.30 3.72
C GLU A 43 -6.40 -5.93 3.55
N ALA A 44 -7.06 -6.28 4.66
CA ALA A 44 -8.41 -6.82 4.67
C ALA A 44 -9.47 -5.74 4.39
N SER A 45 -10.39 -6.02 3.48
CA SER A 45 -11.54 -5.15 3.21
C SER A 45 -12.63 -5.29 4.28
N PRO A 46 -13.29 -4.20 4.71
CA PRO A 46 -13.00 -2.81 4.38
C PRO A 46 -11.82 -2.24 5.20
N ILE A 47 -10.83 -1.65 4.51
CA ILE A 47 -9.54 -1.23 5.10
C ILE A 47 -9.72 -0.27 6.27
N GLY A 48 -10.45 0.84 6.07
CA GLY A 48 -10.62 1.87 7.10
C GLY A 48 -11.20 1.33 8.42
N PRO A 49 -12.37 0.66 8.41
CA PRO A 49 -12.91 0.04 9.63
C PRO A 49 -11.98 -0.99 10.26
N LYS A 50 -11.30 -1.83 9.47
CA LYS A 50 -10.35 -2.83 9.99
C LYS A 50 -9.14 -2.21 10.69
N LEU A 51 -8.65 -1.08 10.17
CA LEU A 51 -7.61 -0.30 10.84
C LEU A 51 -8.08 0.26 12.18
N SER A 52 -9.32 0.79 12.25
CA SER A 52 -9.90 1.25 13.51
C SER A 52 -10.07 0.11 14.51
N GLU A 53 -10.61 -1.04 14.08
CA GLU A 53 -10.74 -2.23 14.92
C GLU A 53 -9.39 -2.69 15.50
N LEU A 54 -8.35 -2.75 14.67
CA LEU A 54 -7.00 -3.13 15.11
C LEU A 54 -6.42 -2.10 16.09
N ARG A 55 -6.55 -0.80 15.79
CA ARG A 55 -6.11 0.28 16.68
C ARG A 55 -6.77 0.16 18.05
N ASP A 56 -8.09 -0.02 18.08
CA ASP A 56 -8.86 -0.06 19.32
C ASP A 56 -8.53 -1.33 20.13
N ALA A 57 -8.46 -2.49 19.48
CA ALA A 57 -8.07 -3.76 20.11
C ALA A 57 -6.63 -3.77 20.66
N THR A 58 -5.77 -2.89 20.14
CA THR A 58 -4.36 -2.77 20.54
C THR A 58 -4.08 -1.51 21.35
N GLN A 59 -5.11 -0.74 21.70
CA GLN A 59 -5.00 0.53 22.43
C GLN A 59 -4.02 1.51 21.76
N GLY A 60 -4.00 1.53 20.43
CA GLY A 60 -3.12 2.38 19.62
C GLY A 60 -1.64 1.99 19.63
N ARG A 61 -1.27 0.85 20.23
CA ARG A 61 0.13 0.40 20.30
C ARG A 61 0.63 -0.26 19.03
N ALA A 62 -0.27 -0.79 18.18
CA ALA A 62 0.13 -1.44 16.94
C ALA A 62 0.81 -0.46 15.98
N ARG A 63 2.01 -0.81 15.51
CA ARG A 63 2.65 -0.12 14.39
C ARG A 63 2.09 -0.68 13.09
N VAL A 64 1.27 0.12 12.42
CA VAL A 64 0.57 -0.30 11.21
C VAL A 64 1.14 0.42 10.00
N PHE A 65 1.41 -0.33 8.94
CA PHE A 65 1.79 0.17 7.62
C PHE A 65 0.65 -0.10 6.64
N GLU A 66 0.23 0.94 5.94
CA GLU A 66 -0.74 0.81 4.86
C GLU A 66 -0.15 -0.02 3.70
N GLY A 67 -0.95 -0.86 3.04
CA GLY A 67 -0.45 -1.81 2.04
C GLY A 67 -1.08 -1.76 0.65
N THR A 68 -2.19 -1.05 0.48
CA THR A 68 -3.06 -1.09 -0.70
C THR A 68 -2.57 -0.20 -1.85
N GLY A 69 -1.25 -0.18 -2.09
CA GLY A 69 -0.64 0.65 -3.14
C GLY A 69 -0.77 2.16 -2.91
N GLY A 70 -1.24 2.60 -1.75
CA GLY A 70 -1.47 4.00 -1.41
C GLY A 70 -2.89 4.51 -1.66
N ILE A 71 -3.79 3.69 -2.23
CA ILE A 71 -5.17 4.13 -2.50
C ILE A 71 -5.91 4.52 -1.21
N ALA A 72 -5.65 3.82 -0.10
CA ALA A 72 -6.24 4.12 1.20
C ALA A 72 -5.36 5.02 2.09
N LEU A 73 -4.23 5.55 1.59
CA LEU A 73 -3.22 6.16 2.46
C LEU A 73 -3.71 7.38 3.22
N VAL A 74 -4.47 8.28 2.58
CA VAL A 74 -5.01 9.48 3.24
C VAL A 74 -5.97 9.11 4.38
N ASP A 75 -6.86 8.14 4.14
CA ASP A 75 -7.82 7.64 5.13
C ASP A 75 -7.11 6.86 6.27
N SER A 76 -6.11 6.06 5.91
CA SER A 76 -5.29 5.27 6.83
C SER A 76 -4.42 6.16 7.73
N PHE A 77 -3.88 7.26 7.17
CA PHE A 77 -3.10 8.25 7.93
C PHE A 77 -3.92 8.86 9.06
N LYS A 78 -5.18 9.23 8.78
CA LYS A 78 -6.12 9.73 9.80
C LYS A 78 -6.44 8.71 10.90
N ARG A 79 -6.20 7.42 10.64
CA ARG A 79 -6.36 6.32 11.61
C ARG A 79 -5.08 5.96 12.36
N GLY A 80 -3.97 6.64 12.07
CA GLY A 80 -2.73 6.53 12.82
C GLY A 80 -1.74 5.48 12.28
N VAL A 81 -1.81 5.11 10.99
CA VAL A 81 -0.71 4.33 10.40
C VAL A 81 0.62 5.08 10.53
N VAL A 82 1.70 4.34 10.73
CA VAL A 82 3.05 4.89 10.95
C VAL A 82 3.91 4.89 9.68
N GLY A 83 3.40 4.30 8.60
CA GLY A 83 4.00 4.29 7.28
C GLY A 83 3.11 3.62 6.23
N THR A 84 3.69 3.38 5.06
CA THR A 84 3.08 2.63 3.95
C THR A 84 4.14 1.69 3.34
N MET A 85 3.69 0.55 2.80
CA MET A 85 4.49 -0.48 2.13
C MET A 85 3.97 -0.74 0.71
N PRO A 86 4.21 0.20 -0.22
CA PRO A 86 3.70 0.14 -1.60
C PRO A 86 4.62 -0.64 -2.55
N GLY A 87 4.22 -0.74 -3.82
CA GLY A 87 5.10 -1.11 -4.94
C GLY A 87 6.19 -0.06 -5.19
N ALA A 88 7.29 -0.49 -5.81
CA ALA A 88 8.47 0.36 -6.01
C ALA A 88 8.30 1.40 -7.14
N ASP A 89 7.30 1.23 -7.98
CA ASP A 89 6.98 2.07 -9.13
C ASP A 89 6.46 3.47 -8.73
N LEU A 90 5.81 3.61 -7.58
CA LEU A 90 5.11 4.84 -7.18
C LEU A 90 5.81 5.67 -6.10
N ILE A 91 7.05 5.33 -5.74
CA ILE A 91 7.80 6.00 -4.66
C ILE A 91 7.90 7.52 -4.88
N ARG A 92 8.03 7.97 -6.13
CA ARG A 92 8.10 9.39 -6.49
C ARG A 92 6.82 10.17 -6.16
N GLY A 93 5.66 9.52 -6.12
CA GLY A 93 4.40 10.15 -5.67
C GLY A 93 4.13 9.92 -4.19
N LEU A 94 4.43 8.71 -3.67
CA LEU A 94 4.09 8.31 -2.32
C LEU A 94 4.91 9.00 -1.23
N VAL A 95 6.21 9.25 -1.48
CA VAL A 95 7.04 9.99 -0.51
C VAL A 95 6.56 11.44 -0.36
N PRO A 96 6.33 12.22 -1.43
CA PRO A 96 5.71 13.54 -1.32
C PRO A 96 4.33 13.53 -0.67
N LEU A 97 3.47 12.54 -0.98
CA LEU A 97 2.16 12.39 -0.34
C LEU A 97 2.29 12.17 1.17
N TRP A 98 3.17 11.27 1.60
CA TRP A 98 3.44 11.03 3.02
C TRP A 98 3.94 12.29 3.74
N ASN A 99 4.85 13.03 3.11
CA ASN A 99 5.38 14.28 3.67
C ASN A 99 4.29 15.37 3.77
N ALA A 100 3.44 15.51 2.75
CA ALA A 100 2.32 16.43 2.78
C ALA A 100 1.38 16.11 3.96
N LEU A 101 1.00 14.84 4.12
CA LEU A 101 0.19 14.35 5.25
C LEU A 101 0.85 14.66 6.60
N LYS A 102 2.16 14.40 6.74
CA LYS A 102 2.92 14.71 7.96
C LYS A 102 2.98 16.20 8.30
N SER A 103 3.04 17.06 7.28
CA SER A 103 3.08 18.52 7.44
C SER A 103 1.71 19.17 7.62
N GLY A 104 0.62 18.41 7.43
CA GLY A 104 -0.75 18.94 7.45
C GLY A 104 -1.18 19.67 6.17
N ASP A 105 -0.38 19.59 5.09
CA ASP A 105 -0.72 20.15 3.77
C ASP A 105 -1.74 19.23 3.06
N THR A 106 -3.00 19.38 3.45
CA THR A 106 -4.10 18.56 2.92
C THR A 106 -4.34 18.83 1.44
N GLU A 107 -4.14 20.06 0.97
CA GLU A 107 -4.34 20.41 -0.44
C GLU A 107 -3.30 19.72 -1.34
N LYS A 108 -2.01 19.73 -0.96
CA LYS A 108 -0.99 18.95 -1.68
C LYS A 108 -1.26 17.45 -1.59
N ALA A 109 -1.65 16.95 -0.41
CA ALA A 109 -1.98 15.55 -0.26
C ALA A 109 -3.12 15.12 -1.21
N ASP A 110 -4.20 15.89 -1.29
CA ASP A 110 -5.35 15.59 -2.15
C ASP A 110 -4.99 15.68 -3.64
N ARG A 111 -4.19 16.68 -4.04
CA ARG A 111 -3.70 16.83 -5.43
C ARG A 111 -2.86 15.64 -5.88
N ILE A 112 -2.01 15.08 -5.02
CA ILE A 112 -1.20 13.89 -5.34
C ILE A 112 -2.05 12.61 -5.27
N HIS A 113 -2.89 12.49 -4.25
CA HIS A 113 -3.68 11.28 -4.00
C HIS A 113 -4.73 11.02 -5.08
N GLY A 114 -5.34 12.06 -5.65
CA GLY A 114 -6.32 11.92 -6.74
C GLY A 114 -5.86 11.04 -7.91
N PRO A 115 -4.82 11.44 -8.68
CA PRO A 115 -4.30 10.63 -9.78
C PRO A 115 -3.69 9.30 -9.31
N LEU A 116 -3.06 9.25 -8.13
CA LEU A 116 -2.55 8.00 -7.56
C LEU A 116 -3.68 6.98 -7.34
N SER A 117 -4.79 7.41 -6.75
CA SER A 117 -5.92 6.53 -6.46
C SER A 117 -6.58 6.02 -7.74
N ALA A 118 -6.72 6.87 -8.76
CA ALA A 118 -7.17 6.48 -10.09
C ALA A 118 -6.25 5.43 -10.73
N LEU A 119 -4.92 5.63 -10.64
CA LEU A 119 -3.94 4.67 -11.14
C LEU A 119 -4.05 3.30 -10.48
N ILE A 120 -4.12 3.28 -9.14
CA ILE A 120 -4.22 2.02 -8.37
C ILE A 120 -5.57 1.33 -8.60
N SER A 121 -6.66 2.07 -8.79
CA SER A 121 -8.00 1.49 -8.99
C SER A 121 -8.11 0.62 -10.25
N MET A 122 -7.23 0.82 -11.23
CA MET A 122 -7.14 -0.01 -12.43
C MET A 122 -6.47 -1.37 -12.16
N GLN A 123 -5.75 -1.51 -11.05
CA GLN A 123 -4.99 -2.71 -10.69
C GLN A 123 -5.85 -3.64 -9.82
N THR A 124 -6.75 -4.39 -10.46
CA THR A 124 -7.79 -5.18 -9.78
C THR A 124 -7.34 -6.60 -9.37
N SER A 125 -6.09 -6.97 -9.65
CA SER A 125 -5.53 -8.28 -9.33
C SER A 125 -4.03 -8.19 -9.06
N LEU A 126 -3.46 -9.20 -8.40
CA LEU A 126 -2.01 -9.26 -8.13
C LEU A 126 -1.19 -9.21 -9.43
N ASP A 127 -1.65 -9.89 -10.49
CA ASP A 127 -0.99 -9.85 -11.79
C ASP A 127 -1.13 -8.47 -12.46
N GLY A 128 -2.25 -7.77 -12.21
CA GLY A 128 -2.43 -6.37 -12.59
C GLY A 128 -1.43 -5.44 -11.92
N PHE A 129 -1.23 -5.60 -10.61
CA PHE A 129 -0.20 -4.86 -9.86
C PHE A 129 1.18 -5.08 -10.47
N LEU A 130 1.57 -6.35 -10.70
CA LEU A 130 2.88 -6.70 -11.25
C LEU A 130 3.09 -6.16 -12.68
N ALA A 131 2.07 -6.22 -13.53
CA ALA A 131 2.15 -5.74 -14.91
C ALA A 131 2.34 -4.22 -14.97
N VAL A 132 1.58 -3.47 -14.18
CA VAL A 132 1.69 -2.01 -14.09
C VAL A 132 3.01 -1.59 -13.44
N GLU A 133 3.38 -2.20 -12.32
CA GLU A 133 4.63 -1.89 -11.62
C GLU A 133 5.83 -2.04 -12.55
N LYS A 134 5.95 -3.18 -13.25
CA LYS A 134 7.05 -3.40 -14.19
C LYS A 134 7.04 -2.44 -15.36
N HIS A 135 5.86 -2.12 -15.91
CA HIS A 135 5.74 -1.13 -16.98
C HIS A 135 6.28 0.24 -16.55
N LEU A 136 5.84 0.72 -15.38
CA LEU A 136 6.27 2.01 -14.83
C LEU A 136 7.75 2.02 -14.44
N LEU A 137 8.30 0.91 -13.94
CA LEU A 137 9.74 0.79 -13.65
C LEU A 137 10.59 0.81 -14.93
N VAL A 138 10.10 0.26 -16.05
CA VAL A 138 10.75 0.40 -17.37
C VAL A 138 10.65 1.83 -17.88
N ARG A 139 9.47 2.46 -17.80
CA ARG A 139 9.25 3.86 -18.19
C ARG A 139 10.18 4.82 -17.42
N GLN A 140 10.42 4.54 -16.15
CA GLN A 140 11.35 5.30 -15.30
C GLN A 140 12.83 4.98 -15.54
N GLY A 141 13.16 4.05 -16.44
CA GLY A 141 14.53 3.63 -16.74
C GLY A 141 15.18 2.78 -15.64
N ILE A 142 14.41 2.26 -14.69
CA ILE A 142 14.91 1.43 -13.58
C ILE A 142 15.06 -0.02 -14.03
N PHE A 143 14.07 -0.56 -14.74
CA PHE A 143 14.10 -1.90 -15.32
C PHE A 143 14.36 -1.89 -16.83
N LYS A 144 14.87 -3.02 -17.34
CA LYS A 144 15.13 -3.21 -18.77
C LYS A 144 13.98 -3.88 -19.54
N ASN A 145 13.06 -4.55 -18.84
CA ASN A 145 11.95 -5.29 -19.44
C ASN A 145 10.80 -5.48 -18.44
N THR A 146 9.66 -5.94 -18.95
CA THR A 146 8.43 -6.20 -18.19
C THR A 146 8.16 -7.70 -17.98
N LEU A 147 9.14 -8.57 -18.16
CA LEU A 147 8.93 -10.04 -18.17
C LEU A 147 8.44 -10.56 -16.81
N ILE A 148 7.35 -11.32 -16.80
CA ILE A 148 6.79 -12.02 -15.63
C ILE A 148 6.93 -13.53 -15.86
N ARG A 149 7.39 -14.28 -14.84
CA ARG A 149 7.46 -15.75 -14.92
C ARG A 149 6.05 -16.31 -14.74
N GLY A 150 5.63 -17.16 -15.66
CA GLY A 150 4.27 -17.69 -15.69
C GLY A 150 3.93 -18.67 -14.55
N PRO A 151 2.63 -18.97 -14.36
CA PRO A 151 1.50 -18.50 -15.18
C PRO A 151 1.18 -17.01 -14.97
N VAL A 152 0.68 -16.34 -16.02
CA VAL A 152 0.32 -14.91 -16.01
C VAL A 152 -1.17 -14.78 -16.34
N GLY A 153 -1.96 -14.25 -15.39
CA GLY A 153 -3.41 -14.08 -15.50
C GLY A 153 -3.87 -12.68 -15.92
N PHE A 154 -2.95 -11.72 -16.04
CA PHE A 154 -3.25 -10.37 -16.52
C PHE A 154 -2.21 -9.89 -17.52
N LYS A 155 -2.68 -9.27 -18.61
CA LYS A 155 -1.84 -8.59 -19.59
C LYS A 155 -2.31 -7.15 -19.70
N LEU A 156 -1.40 -6.22 -19.48
CA LEU A 156 -1.67 -4.80 -19.67
C LEU A 156 -1.89 -4.53 -21.16
N ASP A 157 -3.11 -4.13 -21.53
CA ASP A 157 -3.44 -3.68 -22.87
C ASP A 157 -3.00 -2.22 -23.09
N GLU A 158 -2.99 -1.77 -24.35
CA GLU A 158 -2.50 -0.44 -24.70
C GLU A 158 -3.38 0.71 -24.16
N GLU A 159 -4.69 0.55 -24.07
CA GLU A 159 -5.58 1.60 -23.57
C GLU A 159 -5.37 1.79 -22.06
N THR A 160 -5.35 0.68 -21.30
CA THR A 160 -5.06 0.73 -19.86
C THR A 160 -3.66 1.27 -19.61
N LYS A 161 -2.66 0.90 -20.43
CA LYS A 161 -1.29 1.43 -20.33
C LYS A 161 -1.25 2.94 -20.51
N LEU A 162 -1.92 3.49 -21.51
CA LEU A 162 -1.96 4.94 -21.76
C LEU A 162 -2.61 5.68 -20.59
N GLU A 163 -3.70 5.15 -20.02
CA GLU A 163 -4.35 5.76 -18.86
C GLU A 163 -3.49 5.68 -17.59
N VAL A 164 -2.80 4.56 -17.37
CA VAL A 164 -1.80 4.41 -16.29
C VAL A 164 -0.71 5.47 -16.43
N GLU A 165 -0.15 5.64 -17.63
CA GLU A 165 0.88 6.66 -17.89
C GLU A 165 0.35 8.07 -17.65
N ARG A 166 -0.87 8.36 -18.11
CA ARG A 166 -1.51 9.66 -17.88
C ARG A 166 -1.70 9.96 -16.40
N GLN A 167 -2.17 8.99 -15.60
CA GLN A 167 -2.29 9.19 -14.16
C GLN A 167 -0.94 9.31 -13.47
N PHE A 168 0.05 8.55 -13.90
CA PHE A 168 1.41 8.63 -13.37
C PHE A 168 2.02 10.02 -13.60
N ASP A 169 1.91 10.55 -14.82
CA ASP A 169 2.44 11.88 -15.15
C ASP A 169 1.69 13.00 -14.37
N ARG A 170 0.37 12.89 -14.22
CA ARG A 170 -0.43 13.82 -13.38
C ARG A 170 -0.01 13.76 -11.91
N MET A 171 0.23 12.56 -11.38
CA MET A 171 0.72 12.38 -10.01
C MET A 171 2.08 13.03 -9.84
N LEU A 172 3.02 12.84 -10.77
CA LEU A 172 4.33 13.49 -10.71
C LEU A 172 4.24 15.02 -10.76
N ALA A 173 3.41 15.57 -11.67
CA ALA A 173 3.21 17.01 -11.76
C ALA A 173 2.67 17.61 -10.44
N ALA A 174 1.83 16.88 -9.72
CA ALA A 174 1.30 17.31 -8.41
C ALA A 174 2.32 17.30 -7.27
N THR A 175 3.51 16.73 -7.48
CA THR A 175 4.58 16.72 -6.45
C THR A 175 5.42 18.00 -6.42
N LEU A 176 5.42 18.74 -7.54
CA LEU A 176 6.11 20.02 -7.73
C LEU A 176 5.41 21.12 -6.90
#